data_AF-A0A1K1XZD7-F1
#
_entry.id   AF-A0A1K1XZD7-F1
#
_cell.length_a   1.000
_cell.length_b   1.000
_cell.length_c   1.000
_cell.angle_alpha   90.00
_cell.angle_beta   90.00
_cell.angle_gamma   90.00
#
_symmetry.space_group_name_H-M   'P 1'
#
loop_
_entity.id
_entity.type
_entity.pdbx_description
1 polymer ?
#
loop_
_entity_poly.entity_id
_entity_poly.type
_entity_poly.pdbx_seq_one_letter_code
_entity_poly.pdbx_strand_id
1 'polypeptide(L)'
;MSDPVAIISAIAAILSAIGGGIACIAAFRSAKHAKDTFDAGELSEKRLLLRQLSITAHEVAVEVDRIKWVAQGLHISYKTLFTFAGQFNSSRQQMYERDIDAKMREADNLLEKAKPFTNFQDSLLNGPLEEIASREVKIAQALLRARIIREKLEGEQRSVEVQNQANQERTPSSRGK
;
A
#
# COMPACT_ATOMS: atom_id res chain seq x y z
N MET A 1 59.84 52.42 27.43
CA MET A 1 58.51 52.97 27.08
C MET A 1 57.82 51.92 26.21
N SER A 2 56.79 51.27 26.72
CA SER A 2 56.01 50.28 25.96
C SER A 2 55.17 51.01 24.93
N ASP A 3 55.28 50.63 23.65
CA ASP A 3 54.51 51.24 22.58
C ASP A 3 53.01 51.02 22.81
N PRO A 4 52.19 52.08 22.87
CA PRO A 4 50.74 51.97 23.12
C PRO A 4 50.02 51.11 22.07
N VAL A 5 50.58 51.02 20.87
CA VAL A 5 50.10 50.16 19.78
C VAL A 5 50.21 48.67 20.14
N ALA A 6 51.30 48.25 20.80
CA ALA A 6 51.50 46.85 21.18
C ALA A 6 50.48 46.39 22.25
N ILE A 7 50.08 47.27 23.16
CA ILE A 7 49.09 46.99 24.19
C ILE A 7 47.69 46.81 23.57
N ILE A 8 47.32 47.68 22.62
CA ILE A 8 46.01 47.60 21.93
C ILE A 8 45.92 46.33 21.08
N SER A 9 46.98 45.98 20.35
CA SER A 9 47.02 44.74 19.56
C SER A 9 46.94 43.49 20.43
N ALA A 10 47.59 43.48 21.61
CA ALA A 10 47.50 42.37 22.56
C ALA A 10 46.07 42.20 23.11
N ILE A 11 45.40 43.29 23.47
CA ILE A 11 44.00 43.25 23.94
C ILE A 11 43.06 42.79 22.82
N ALA A 12 43.25 43.27 21.60
CA ALA A 12 42.47 42.84 20.44
C ALA A 12 42.65 41.35 20.13
N ALA A 13 43.87 40.82 20.26
CA ALA A 13 44.16 39.40 20.07
C ALA A 13 43.45 38.53 21.14
N ILE A 14 43.45 38.96 22.41
CA ILE A 14 42.75 38.26 23.49
C ILE A 14 41.24 38.28 23.27
N LEU A 15 40.66 39.44 22.94
CA LEU A 15 39.23 39.56 22.66
C LEU A 15 38.80 38.73 21.43
N SER A 16 39.65 38.68 20.40
CA SER A 16 39.42 37.85 19.22
C SER A 16 39.50 36.35 19.53
N ALA A 17 40.44 35.92 20.37
CA ALA A 17 40.55 34.54 20.81
C ALA A 17 39.34 34.10 21.68
N ILE A 18 38.86 34.96 22.59
CA ILE A 18 37.67 34.71 23.39
C ILE A 18 36.42 34.67 22.50
N GLY A 19 36.28 35.63 21.58
CA GLY A 19 35.17 35.66 20.60
C GLY A 19 35.16 34.42 19.69
N GLY A 20 36.33 33.99 19.22
CA GLY A 20 36.50 32.77 18.44
C GLY A 20 36.14 31.50 19.21
N GLY A 21 36.54 31.43 20.49
CA GLY A 21 36.17 30.32 21.38
C GLY A 21 34.65 30.22 21.61
N ILE A 22 33.97 31.34 21.85
CA ILE A 22 32.52 31.41 22.03
C ILE A 22 31.79 31.02 20.73
N ALA A 23 32.26 31.51 19.58
CA ALA A 23 31.71 31.16 18.27
C ALA A 23 31.86 29.66 17.97
N CYS A 24 33.00 29.06 18.31
CA CYS A 24 33.24 27.64 18.12
C CYS A 24 32.31 26.79 19.00
N ILE A 25 32.14 27.16 20.28
CA ILE A 25 31.18 26.50 21.19
C ILE A 25 29.74 26.63 20.68
N ALA A 26 29.35 27.81 20.20
CA ALA A 26 28.03 28.04 19.62
C ALA A 26 27.81 27.19 18.35
N ALA A 27 28.81 27.08 17.48
CA ALA A 27 28.76 26.23 16.28
C ALA A 27 28.65 24.74 16.64
N PHE A 28 29.40 24.25 17.64
CA PHE A 28 29.28 22.86 18.11
C PHE A 28 27.89 22.57 18.71
N ARG A 29 27.34 23.48 19.51
CA ARG A 29 25.98 23.33 20.06
C ARG A 29 24.94 23.39 18.95
N SER A 30 25.11 24.27 17.97
CA SER A 30 24.22 24.37 16.81
C SER A 30 24.28 23.11 15.94
N ALA A 31 25.46 22.56 15.69
CA ALA A 31 25.61 21.30 14.96
C ALA A 31 24.98 20.11 15.71
N LYS A 32 25.12 20.08 17.04
CA LYS A 32 24.45 19.07 17.87
C LYS A 32 22.92 19.20 17.78
N HIS A 33 22.39 20.41 17.94
CA HIS A 33 20.95 20.64 17.80
C HIS A 33 20.43 20.31 16.40
N ALA A 34 21.17 20.68 15.35
CA ALA A 34 20.82 20.34 13.97
C ALA A 34 20.77 18.82 13.76
N LYS A 35 21.73 18.09 14.34
CA LYS A 35 21.73 16.62 14.32
C LYS A 35 20.54 16.04 15.09
N ASP A 36 20.31 16.49 16.33
CA ASP A 36 19.18 16.02 17.14
C ASP A 36 17.83 16.28 16.44
N THR A 37 17.68 17.43 15.75
CA THR A 37 16.49 17.73 14.95
C THR A 37 16.37 16.89 13.68
N PHE A 38 17.50 16.55 13.05
CA PHE A 38 17.53 15.68 11.89
C PHE A 38 17.12 14.25 12.27
N ASP A 39 17.70 13.71 13.34
CA ASP A 39 17.41 12.37 13.85
C ASP A 39 15.92 12.26 14.29
N ALA A 40 15.39 13.30 14.95
CA ALA A 40 13.97 13.35 15.32
C ALA A 40 13.05 13.45 14.08
N GLY A 41 13.46 14.19 13.05
CA GLY A 41 12.75 14.31 11.78
C GLY A 41 12.67 12.97 11.05
N GLU A 42 13.80 12.27 10.92
CA GLU A 42 13.88 10.96 10.28
C GLU A 42 13.00 9.93 10.99
N LEU A 43 12.99 9.93 12.32
CA LEU A 43 12.14 9.02 13.11
C LEU A 43 10.64 9.30 12.91
N SER A 44 10.26 10.58 12.82
CA SER A 44 8.87 10.98 12.53
C SER A 44 8.44 10.55 11.13
N GLU A 45 9.28 10.79 10.12
CA GLU A 45 9.02 10.40 8.73
C GLU A 45 8.91 8.88 8.60
N LYS A 46 9.82 8.15 9.23
CA LYS A 46 9.79 6.69 9.30
C LYS A 46 8.46 6.20 9.87
N ARG A 47 7.99 6.77 10.98
CA ARG A 47 6.71 6.40 11.59
C ARG A 47 5.53 6.64 10.66
N LEU A 48 5.55 7.76 9.93
CA LEU A 48 4.50 8.11 8.98
C LEU A 48 4.46 7.11 7.81
N LEU A 49 5.62 6.79 7.22
CA LEU A 49 5.70 5.82 6.12
C LEU A 49 5.28 4.42 6.56
N LEU A 50 5.66 3.99 7.77
CA LEU A 50 5.24 2.69 8.31
C LEU A 50 3.73 2.61 8.50
N ARG A 51 3.12 3.70 9.00
CA ARG A 51 1.67 3.80 9.10
C ARG A 51 1.01 3.72 7.73
N GLN A 52 1.54 4.45 6.75
CA GLN A 52 1.02 4.42 5.38
C GLN A 52 1.10 3.01 4.80
N LEU A 53 2.28 2.36 4.90
CA LEU A 53 2.50 0.99 4.45
C LEU A 53 1.51 0.01 5.08
N SER A 54 1.26 0.11 6.39
CA SER A 54 0.31 -0.77 7.08
C SER A 54 -1.14 -0.53 6.65
N ILE A 55 -1.54 0.74 6.44
CA ILE A 55 -2.86 1.07 5.91
C ILE A 55 -3.04 0.48 4.51
N THR A 56 -2.07 0.69 3.61
CA THR A 56 -2.14 0.15 2.25
C THR A 56 -2.17 -1.38 2.25
N ALA A 57 -1.44 -2.03 3.16
CA ALA A 57 -1.49 -3.49 3.30
C ALA A 57 -2.87 -4.00 3.76
N HIS A 58 -3.52 -3.29 4.68
CA HIS A 58 -4.91 -3.61 5.06
C HIS A 58 -5.89 -3.38 3.91
N GLU A 59 -5.70 -2.31 3.12
CA GLU A 59 -6.53 -2.08 1.93
C GLU A 59 -6.39 -3.23 0.92
N VAL A 60 -5.18 -3.80 0.74
CA VAL A 60 -5.00 -5.01 -0.08
C VAL A 60 -5.86 -6.15 0.47
N ALA A 61 -5.83 -6.40 1.78
CA ALA A 61 -6.62 -7.47 2.39
C ALA A 61 -8.13 -7.29 2.17
N VAL A 62 -8.63 -6.06 2.38
CA VAL A 62 -10.03 -5.73 2.14
C VAL A 62 -10.42 -5.92 0.67
N GLU A 63 -9.56 -5.49 -0.28
CA GLU A 63 -9.83 -5.69 -1.70
C GLU A 63 -9.83 -7.17 -2.10
N VAL A 64 -8.96 -7.99 -1.50
CA VAL A 64 -8.95 -9.45 -1.73
C VAL A 64 -10.22 -10.11 -1.20
N ASP A 65 -10.72 -9.69 -0.03
CA ASP A 65 -12.00 -10.19 0.47
C ASP A 65 -13.18 -9.80 -0.44
N ARG A 66 -13.16 -8.57 -0.97
CA ARG A 66 -14.15 -8.13 -1.98
C ARG A 66 -14.07 -8.97 -3.27
N ILE A 67 -12.87 -9.27 -3.74
CA ILE A 67 -12.66 -10.15 -4.90
C ILE A 67 -13.30 -11.52 -4.66
N LYS A 68 -13.07 -12.12 -3.49
CA LYS A 68 -13.67 -13.42 -3.13
C LYS A 68 -15.19 -13.36 -3.13
N TRP A 69 -15.76 -12.29 -2.59
CA TRP A 69 -17.22 -12.10 -2.59
C TRP A 69 -17.80 -11.99 -4.00
N VAL A 70 -17.19 -11.16 -4.85
CA VAL A 70 -17.61 -11.00 -6.27
C VAL A 70 -17.44 -12.31 -7.04
N ALA A 71 -16.34 -13.03 -6.83
CA ALA A 71 -16.08 -14.33 -7.46
C ALA A 71 -17.17 -15.36 -7.11
N GLN A 72 -17.60 -15.42 -5.85
CA GLN A 72 -18.71 -16.29 -5.44
C GLN A 72 -20.02 -15.92 -6.15
N GLY A 73 -20.33 -14.63 -6.23
CA GLY A 73 -21.48 -14.14 -7.00
C GLY A 73 -21.41 -14.53 -8.48
N LEU A 74 -20.24 -14.36 -9.10
CA LEU A 74 -20.01 -14.72 -10.50
C LEU A 74 -20.15 -16.22 -10.77
N HIS A 75 -19.66 -17.10 -9.87
CA HIS A 75 -19.88 -18.54 -9.97
C HIS A 75 -21.38 -18.89 -10.00
N ILE A 76 -22.19 -18.27 -9.14
CA ILE A 76 -23.63 -18.49 -9.09
C ILE A 76 -24.29 -18.00 -10.38
N SER A 77 -23.89 -16.83 -10.86
CA SER A 77 -24.40 -16.24 -12.11
C SER A 77 -24.07 -17.12 -13.32
N TYR A 78 -22.87 -17.68 -13.41
CA TYR A 78 -22.52 -18.64 -14.47
C TYR A 78 -23.31 -19.93 -14.37
N LYS A 79 -23.41 -20.53 -13.19
CA LYS A 79 -24.20 -21.74 -12.98
C LYS A 79 -25.64 -21.54 -13.45
N THR A 80 -26.22 -20.38 -13.15
CA THR A 80 -27.57 -20.00 -13.59
C THR A 80 -27.65 -19.88 -15.12
N LEU A 81 -26.68 -19.20 -15.74
CA LEU A 81 -26.62 -19.01 -17.19
C LEU A 81 -26.56 -20.35 -17.94
N PHE A 82 -25.66 -21.23 -17.52
CA PHE A 82 -25.49 -22.55 -18.14
C PHE A 82 -26.68 -23.47 -17.88
N THR A 83 -27.38 -23.30 -16.76
CA THR A 83 -28.63 -24.02 -16.49
C THR A 83 -29.73 -23.59 -17.46
N PHE A 84 -29.94 -22.27 -17.67
CA PHE A 84 -30.90 -21.78 -18.67
C PHE A 84 -30.55 -22.19 -20.10
N ALA A 85 -29.27 -22.26 -20.42
CA ALA A 85 -28.79 -22.71 -21.72
C ALA A 85 -28.88 -24.24 -21.93
N GLY A 86 -29.25 -25.03 -20.91
CA GLY A 86 -29.24 -26.49 -20.97
C GLY A 86 -27.83 -27.10 -21.11
N GLN A 87 -26.79 -26.33 -20.79
CA GLN A 87 -25.36 -26.67 -20.97
C GLN A 87 -24.66 -26.86 -19.62
N PHE A 88 -25.38 -27.41 -18.63
CA PHE A 88 -24.83 -27.69 -17.31
C PHE A 88 -23.61 -28.63 -17.39
N ASN A 89 -22.56 -28.31 -16.63
CA ASN A 89 -21.27 -29.01 -16.63
C ASN A 89 -20.55 -29.05 -17.98
N SER A 90 -20.86 -28.13 -18.90
CA SER A 90 -20.13 -28.03 -20.17
C SER A 90 -18.66 -27.67 -19.96
N SER A 91 -17.82 -28.04 -20.93
CA SER A 91 -16.40 -27.63 -20.95
C SER A 91 -16.23 -26.11 -20.83
N ARG A 92 -17.18 -25.35 -21.38
CA ARG A 92 -17.21 -23.90 -21.33
C ARG A 92 -17.50 -23.39 -19.91
N GLN A 93 -18.44 -23.99 -19.19
CA GLN A 93 -18.69 -23.65 -17.78
C GLN A 93 -17.42 -23.89 -16.94
N GLN A 94 -16.79 -25.05 -17.09
CA GLN A 94 -15.55 -25.38 -16.37
C GLN A 94 -14.41 -24.41 -16.71
N MET A 95 -14.33 -23.93 -17.95
CA MET A 95 -13.33 -22.94 -18.36
C MET A 95 -13.52 -21.63 -17.60
N TYR A 96 -14.76 -21.12 -17.49
CA TYR A 96 -15.06 -19.90 -16.74
C TYR A 96 -14.78 -20.08 -15.25
N GLU A 97 -15.18 -21.20 -14.66
CA GLU A 97 -14.90 -21.49 -13.25
C GLU A 97 -13.39 -21.51 -12.95
N ARG A 98 -12.58 -22.13 -13.82
CA ARG A 98 -11.11 -22.13 -13.68
C ARG A 98 -10.50 -20.74 -13.81
N ASP A 99 -11.06 -19.89 -14.65
CA ASP A 99 -10.58 -18.51 -14.82
C ASP A 99 -10.90 -17.65 -13.58
N ILE A 100 -12.06 -17.85 -12.95
CA ILE A 100 -12.39 -17.23 -11.67
C ILE A 100 -11.42 -17.72 -10.58
N ASP A 101 -11.18 -19.03 -10.49
CA ASP A 101 -10.23 -19.61 -9.55
C ASP A 101 -8.81 -19.06 -9.73
N ALA A 102 -8.38 -18.89 -10.98
CA ALA A 102 -7.07 -18.31 -11.29
C ALA A 102 -6.94 -16.88 -10.76
N LYS A 103 -7.98 -16.04 -10.96
CA LYS A 103 -8.02 -14.67 -10.44
C LYS A 103 -8.07 -14.63 -8.91
N MET A 104 -8.79 -15.56 -8.26
CA MET A 104 -8.81 -15.68 -6.80
C MET A 104 -7.43 -16.07 -6.25
N ARG A 105 -6.74 -17.04 -6.89
CA ARG A 105 -5.36 -17.41 -6.51
C ARG A 105 -4.39 -16.25 -6.69
N GLU A 106 -4.54 -15.47 -7.76
CA GLU A 106 -3.75 -14.26 -7.96
C GLU A 106 -3.98 -13.25 -6.83
N ALA A 107 -5.24 -13.02 -6.44
CA ALA A 107 -5.59 -12.15 -5.34
C ALA A 107 -5.02 -12.64 -3.99
N ASP A 108 -5.08 -13.95 -3.71
CA ASP A 108 -4.46 -14.53 -2.50
C ASP A 108 -2.94 -14.33 -2.50
N ASN A 109 -2.26 -14.46 -3.64
CA ASN A 109 -0.83 -14.17 -3.75
C ASN A 109 -0.49 -12.69 -3.47
N LEU A 110 -1.40 -11.76 -3.77
CA LEU A 110 -1.23 -10.35 -3.41
C LEU A 110 -1.40 -10.13 -1.91
N LEU A 111 -2.37 -10.82 -1.30
CA LEU A 111 -2.56 -10.80 0.15
C LEU A 111 -1.34 -11.36 0.89
N GLU A 112 -0.76 -12.48 0.45
CA GLU A 112 0.45 -13.06 1.07
C GLU A 112 1.61 -12.05 1.10
N LYS A 113 1.74 -11.20 0.07
CA LYS A 113 2.75 -10.13 0.04
C LYS A 113 2.45 -9.00 1.02
N ALA A 114 1.18 -8.74 1.31
CA ALA A 114 0.73 -7.66 2.20
C ALA A 114 0.67 -8.09 3.68
N LYS A 115 0.42 -9.38 3.98
CA LYS A 115 0.29 -9.93 5.34
C LYS A 115 1.41 -9.53 6.32
N PRO A 116 2.70 -9.47 5.94
CA PRO A 116 3.75 -9.06 6.87
C PRO A 116 3.54 -7.63 7.41
N PHE A 117 2.83 -6.79 6.67
CA PHE A 117 2.66 -5.37 6.98
C PHE A 117 1.29 -5.04 7.59
N THR A 118 0.36 -6.00 7.64
CA THR A 118 -0.94 -5.82 8.30
C THR A 118 -0.80 -5.85 9.82
N ASN A 119 0.09 -6.70 10.35
CA ASN A 119 0.41 -6.68 11.77
C ASN A 119 1.66 -5.83 11.96
N PHE A 120 1.57 -4.75 12.75
CA PHE A 120 2.73 -3.96 13.16
C PHE A 120 3.68 -4.84 13.99
N GLN A 121 4.53 -5.62 13.35
CA GLN A 121 5.63 -6.31 13.98
C GLN A 121 6.87 -5.44 13.86
N ASP A 122 7.34 -4.92 15.00
CA ASP A 122 8.49 -4.02 15.09
C ASP A 122 9.74 -4.55 14.37
N SER A 123 9.91 -5.87 14.27
CA SER A 123 11.04 -6.50 13.56
C SER A 123 11.04 -6.29 12.05
N LEU A 124 9.86 -6.16 11.41
CA LEU A 124 9.75 -5.89 9.97
C LEU A 124 9.97 -4.41 9.64
N LEU A 125 9.97 -3.54 10.65
CA LEU A 125 9.90 -2.07 10.53
C LEU A 125 11.25 -1.38 10.84
N ASN A 126 12.28 -2.15 11.19
CA ASN A 126 13.60 -1.64 11.58
C ASN A 126 14.56 -1.32 10.42
N GLY A 127 14.09 -1.29 9.17
CA GLY A 127 14.90 -0.94 8.00
C GLY A 127 15.18 0.57 7.86
N PRO A 128 16.13 0.95 6.97
CA PRO A 128 16.32 2.34 6.57
C PRO A 128 15.07 2.89 5.86
N LEU A 129 14.90 4.22 5.90
CA LEU A 129 13.73 4.92 5.36
C LEU A 129 13.44 4.55 3.89
N GLU A 130 14.49 4.45 3.08
CA GLU A 130 14.43 4.10 1.66
C GLU A 130 13.86 2.70 1.43
N GLU A 131 14.17 1.75 2.30
CA GLU A 131 13.64 0.39 2.20
C GLU A 131 12.14 0.35 2.51
N ILE A 132 11.70 1.14 3.50
CA ILE A 132 10.29 1.27 3.85
C ILE A 132 9.51 1.89 2.68
N ALA A 133 10.04 2.96 2.08
CA ALA A 133 9.45 3.58 0.90
C ALA A 133 9.38 2.60 -0.29
N SER A 134 10.44 1.83 -0.54
CA SER A 134 10.43 0.81 -1.59
C SER A 134 9.38 -0.28 -1.37
N ARG A 135 9.18 -0.70 -0.11
CA ARG A 135 8.13 -1.66 0.26
C ARG A 135 6.74 -1.05 0.08
N GLU A 136 6.54 0.20 0.44
CA GLU A 136 5.27 0.92 0.26
C GLU A 136 4.86 0.96 -1.22
N VAL A 137 5.78 1.30 -2.12
CA VAL A 137 5.53 1.26 -3.57
C VAL A 137 5.08 -0.12 -4.04
N LYS A 138 5.73 -1.19 -3.56
CA LYS A 138 5.37 -2.58 -3.94
C LYS A 138 3.98 -2.97 -3.45
N ILE A 139 3.60 -2.56 -2.24
CA ILE A 139 2.28 -2.84 -1.68
C ILE A 139 1.20 -1.99 -2.36
N ALA A 140 1.50 -0.73 -2.70
CA ALA A 140 0.61 0.12 -3.50
C ALA A 140 0.36 -0.48 -4.90
N GLN A 141 1.39 -1.05 -5.54
CA GLN A 141 1.23 -1.80 -6.79
C GLN A 141 0.37 -3.05 -6.62
N ALA A 142 0.53 -3.79 -5.51
CA ALA A 142 -0.31 -4.94 -5.21
C ALA A 142 -1.78 -4.53 -5.03
N LEU A 143 -2.03 -3.41 -4.36
CA LEU A 143 -3.37 -2.84 -4.19
C LEU A 143 -4.01 -2.45 -5.52
N LEU A 144 -3.26 -1.75 -6.39
CA LEU A 144 -3.74 -1.41 -7.73
C LEU A 144 -4.12 -2.67 -8.52
N ARG A 145 -3.28 -3.70 -8.44
CA ARG A 145 -3.53 -4.97 -9.13
C ARG A 145 -4.77 -5.69 -8.59
N ALA A 146 -4.97 -5.69 -7.27
CA ALA A 146 -6.19 -6.23 -6.65
C ALA A 146 -7.44 -5.47 -7.15
N ARG A 147 -7.41 -4.13 -7.18
CA ARG A 147 -8.53 -3.32 -7.70
C ARG A 147 -8.86 -3.65 -9.15
N ILE A 148 -7.85 -3.82 -10.00
CA ILE A 148 -8.05 -4.22 -11.41
C ILE A 148 -8.71 -5.61 -11.52
N ILE A 149 -8.29 -6.58 -10.70
CA ILE A 149 -8.91 -7.91 -10.67
C ILE A 149 -10.39 -7.80 -10.27
N ARG A 150 -10.68 -7.04 -9.21
CA ARG A 150 -12.05 -6.79 -8.74
C ARG A 150 -12.91 -6.17 -9.85
N GLU A 151 -12.43 -5.10 -10.47
CA GLU A 151 -13.17 -4.40 -11.54
C GLU A 151 -13.48 -5.33 -12.73
N LYS A 152 -12.53 -6.19 -13.12
CA LYS A 152 -12.75 -7.18 -14.17
C LYS A 152 -13.85 -8.18 -13.79
N LEU A 153 -13.79 -8.73 -12.58
CA LEU A 153 -14.79 -9.67 -12.08
C LEU A 153 -16.18 -9.02 -11.95
N GLU A 154 -16.26 -7.78 -11.45
CA GLU A 154 -17.52 -7.03 -11.36
C GLU A 154 -18.11 -6.74 -12.74
N GLY A 155 -17.27 -6.35 -13.70
CA GLY A 155 -17.69 -6.12 -15.08
C GLY A 155 -18.24 -7.39 -15.73
N GLU A 156 -17.55 -8.52 -15.52
CA GLU A 156 -17.98 -9.83 -15.99
C GLU A 156 -19.29 -10.28 -15.32
N GLN A 157 -19.41 -10.13 -14.00
CA GLN A 157 -20.62 -10.45 -13.25
C GLN A 157 -21.82 -9.69 -13.76
N ARG A 158 -21.71 -8.36 -13.93
CA ARG A 158 -22.79 -7.54 -14.50
C ARG A 158 -23.19 -8.03 -15.89
N SER A 159 -22.22 -8.39 -16.74
CA SER A 159 -22.50 -8.91 -18.08
C SER A 159 -23.29 -10.22 -18.05
N VAL A 160 -22.91 -11.15 -17.17
CA VAL A 160 -23.59 -12.45 -17.01
C VAL A 160 -24.98 -12.27 -16.40
N GLU A 161 -25.13 -11.39 -15.42
CA GLU A 161 -26.43 -11.07 -14.81
C GLU A 161 -27.43 -10.50 -15.82
N VAL A 162 -26.99 -9.62 -16.72
CA VAL A 162 -27.82 -9.11 -17.82
C VAL A 162 -28.26 -10.25 -18.75
N GLN A 163 -27.36 -11.20 -19.07
CA GLN A 163 -27.73 -12.37 -19.88
C GLN A 163 -28.74 -13.28 -19.17
N ASN A 164 -28.58 -13.47 -17.86
CA ASN A 164 -29.51 -14.25 -17.05
C ASN A 164 -30.90 -13.61 -17.00
N GLN A 165 -30.98 -12.29 -16.82
CA GLN A 165 -32.26 -11.56 -16.85
C GLN A 165 -32.96 -11.72 -18.21
N ALA A 166 -32.22 -11.55 -19.31
CA ALA A 166 -32.76 -11.76 -20.65
C ALA A 166 -33.26 -13.20 -20.89
N ASN A 167 -32.58 -14.20 -20.31
CA ASN A 167 -33.03 -15.60 -20.40
C ASN A 167 -34.29 -15.86 -19.56
N GLN A 168 -34.40 -15.26 -18.37
CA GLN A 168 -35.59 -15.36 -17.53
C GLN A 168 -36.83 -14.79 -18.23
N GLU A 169 -36.70 -13.63 -18.87
CA GLU A 169 -37.79 -13.00 -19.65
C GLU A 169 -38.22 -13.85 -20.85
N ARG A 170 -37.28 -14.59 -21.47
CA ARG A 170 -37.54 -15.47 -22.63
C ARG A 170 -38.17 -16.81 -22.27
N THR A 171 -38.11 -17.23 -21.02
CA THR A 171 -38.88 -18.37 -20.50
C THR A 171 -40.23 -17.88 -19.99
N PRO A 172 -41.28 -17.76 -20.82
CA PRO A 172 -42.61 -17.49 -20.30
C PRO A 172 -43.01 -18.64 -19.38
N SER A 173 -43.59 -18.27 -18.24
CA SER A 173 -44.34 -19.14 -17.33
C SER A 173 -45.23 -20.12 -18.12
N SER A 174 -44.73 -21.32 -18.40
CA SER A 174 -45.52 -22.43 -18.94
C SER A 174 -46.31 -23.17 -17.85
N ARG A 175 -46.33 -22.63 -16.62
CA ARG A 175 -47.14 -23.11 -15.50
C ARG A 175 -48.38 -22.24 -15.34
N GLY A 176 -49.30 -22.40 -16.27
CA GLY A 176 -50.59 -21.71 -16.27
C GLY A 176 -51.61 -22.41 -17.15
N LYS A 177 -51.74 -23.73 -17.00
CA LYS A 177 -52.90 -24.53 -17.38
C LYS A 177 -53.02 -25.71 -16.41
#